data_AF-A0A645AN55-F1
#
_entry.id   AF-A0A645AN55-F1
#
_cell.length_a   1.000
_cell.length_b   1.000
_cell.length_c   1.000
_cell.angle_alpha   90.00
_cell.angle_beta   90.00
_cell.angle_gamma   90.00
#
_symmetry.space_group_name_H-M   'P 1'
#
loop_
_entity.id
_entity.type
_entity.pdbx_description
1 polymer ?
#
loop_
_entity_poly.entity_id
_entity_poly.type
_entity_poly.pdbx_seq_one_letter_code
_entity_poly.pdbx_strand_id
1 'polypeptide(L)'
;MTVVNSVLLIYFILKFKIKKDDYIDTFNSFKLKVKYKEVLTLSIVDLVMVFSICAVAISTIYKINPEIVDSMLSEPVEKSSFISTVFLFTFIVILAPIVEEIVFRGILLRRVSFKFGVRKGIIISSIVFAILHPGLGHIFSFIAGVIFSLIYLKYNNILISTITHMCYNFLYFIVTVSSMFFINQNTSISNIESTIYIFVGVLGLVFSFGYLFKYIKVNLPEKNSEKNVLKSYSEI
;
A
#
# COMPACT_ATOMS: atom_id res chain seq x y z
N MET A 1 -11.51 -3.32 -7.64
CA MET A 1 -11.06 -4.73 -7.77
C MET A 1 -11.77 -5.35 -8.95
N THR A 2 -11.05 -5.81 -9.97
CA THR A 2 -11.64 -6.48 -11.13
C THR A 2 -12.01 -7.94 -10.78
N VAL A 3 -12.91 -8.56 -11.53
CA VAL A 3 -13.24 -10.00 -11.42
C VAL A 3 -11.98 -10.87 -11.47
N VAL A 4 -10.98 -10.44 -12.25
CA VAL A 4 -9.67 -11.09 -12.36
C VAL A 4 -8.94 -11.14 -11.02
N ASN A 5 -8.97 -10.04 -10.24
CA ASN A 5 -8.32 -10.00 -8.94
C ASN A 5 -8.99 -10.93 -7.94
N SER A 6 -10.33 -10.98 -7.95
CA SER A 6 -11.11 -11.87 -7.10
C SER A 6 -10.86 -13.34 -7.43
N VAL A 7 -10.76 -13.69 -8.72
CA VAL A 7 -10.42 -15.04 -9.18
C VAL A 7 -8.99 -15.43 -8.80
N LEU A 8 -8.01 -14.53 -8.93
CA LEU A 8 -6.63 -14.78 -8.50
C LEU A 8 -6.53 -14.97 -6.98
N LEU A 9 -7.25 -14.16 -6.21
CA LEU A 9 -7.34 -14.28 -4.76
C LEU A 9 -7.90 -15.66 -4.37
N ILE A 10 -9.03 -16.05 -4.99
CA ILE A 10 -9.65 -17.37 -4.79
C ILE A 10 -8.72 -18.50 -5.22
N TYR A 11 -8.02 -18.37 -6.35
CA TYR A 11 -7.03 -19.35 -6.80
C TYR A 11 -5.90 -19.53 -5.78
N PHE A 12 -5.36 -18.46 -5.21
CA PHE A 12 -4.35 -18.58 -4.16
C PHE A 12 -4.91 -19.21 -2.89
N ILE A 13 -6.12 -18.82 -2.47
CA ILE A 13 -6.84 -19.42 -1.34
C ILE A 13 -6.96 -20.95 -1.53
N LEU A 14 -7.41 -21.40 -2.71
CA LEU A 14 -7.61 -22.81 -3.04
C LEU A 14 -6.30 -23.58 -3.21
N LYS A 15 -5.32 -23.01 -3.93
CA LYS A 15 -4.03 -23.65 -4.21
C LYS A 15 -3.24 -23.94 -2.94
N PHE A 16 -3.31 -23.05 -1.96
CA PHE A 16 -2.49 -23.17 -0.76
C PHE A 16 -3.17 -23.95 0.38
N LYS A 17 -4.44 -24.37 0.26
CA LYS A 17 -5.18 -25.14 1.29
C LYS A 17 -5.13 -24.45 2.67
N ILE A 18 -5.71 -23.25 2.77
CA ILE A 18 -5.77 -22.50 4.03
C ILE A 18 -6.46 -23.34 5.11
N LYS A 19 -5.81 -23.49 6.28
CA LYS A 19 -6.37 -24.24 7.42
C LYS A 19 -7.07 -23.28 8.38
N LYS A 20 -7.99 -23.81 9.18
CA LYS A 20 -8.72 -23.05 10.21
C LYS A 20 -7.77 -22.38 11.23
N ASP A 21 -6.67 -23.05 11.55
CA ASP A 21 -5.71 -22.62 12.57
C ASP A 21 -4.95 -21.34 12.15
N ASP A 22 -4.72 -21.15 10.84
CA ASP A 22 -4.11 -19.92 10.28
C ASP A 22 -4.90 -18.63 10.66
N TYR A 23 -6.21 -18.74 10.88
CA TYR A 23 -7.08 -17.61 11.27
C TYR A 23 -7.09 -17.34 12.79
N ILE A 24 -6.88 -18.37 13.62
CA ILE A 24 -6.99 -18.25 15.08
C ILE A 24 -5.76 -17.53 15.64
N ASP A 25 -4.56 -17.85 15.15
CA ASP A 25 -3.33 -17.17 15.57
C ASP A 25 -3.28 -15.71 15.14
N THR A 26 -3.90 -15.43 13.99
CA THR A 26 -4.14 -14.08 13.50
C THR A 26 -4.95 -13.26 14.51
N PHE A 27 -6.01 -13.82 15.07
CA PHE A 27 -6.86 -13.18 16.08
C PHE A 27 -6.16 -13.09 17.46
N ASN A 28 -5.34 -14.07 17.85
CA ASN A 28 -4.67 -14.02 19.17
C ASN A 28 -3.58 -12.95 19.28
N SER A 29 -3.11 -12.40 18.16
CA SER A 29 -2.04 -11.40 18.11
C SER A 29 -2.39 -10.03 18.74
N PHE A 30 -3.66 -9.74 19.08
CA PHE A 30 -4.16 -8.44 19.59
C PHE A 30 -3.52 -7.90 20.89
N LYS A 31 -2.67 -8.68 21.59
CA LYS A 31 -2.12 -8.30 22.90
C LYS A 31 -0.77 -7.57 22.87
N LEU A 32 -0.24 -7.24 21.68
CA LEU A 32 1.12 -6.69 21.54
C LEU A 32 1.19 -5.16 21.59
N LYS A 33 2.26 -4.64 22.22
CA LYS A 33 2.53 -3.20 22.31
C LYS A 33 2.95 -2.65 20.94
N VAL A 34 2.23 -1.63 20.48
CA VAL A 34 2.42 -1.00 19.15
C VAL A 34 3.16 0.32 19.30
N LYS A 35 4.13 0.59 18.42
CA LYS A 35 4.70 1.94 18.30
C LYS A 35 3.88 2.74 17.28
N TYR A 36 2.75 3.31 17.69
CA TYR A 36 1.85 4.06 16.81
C TYR A 36 2.54 5.19 16.02
N LYS A 37 3.56 5.84 16.60
CA LYS A 37 4.37 6.86 15.91
C LYS A 37 5.08 6.30 14.68
N GLU A 38 5.57 5.07 14.76
CA GLU A 38 6.23 4.39 13.64
C GLU A 38 5.24 4.09 12.52
N VAL A 39 4.09 3.52 12.87
CA VAL A 39 2.99 3.23 11.93
C VAL A 39 2.55 4.50 11.19
N LEU A 40 2.32 5.58 11.93
CA LEU A 40 1.92 6.86 11.36
C LEU A 40 3.03 7.44 10.46
N THR A 41 4.30 7.39 10.91
CA THR A 41 5.43 7.90 10.13
C THR A 41 5.57 7.15 8.80
N LEU A 42 5.48 5.81 8.80
CA LEU A 42 5.57 5.02 7.57
C LEU A 42 4.42 5.32 6.61
N SER A 43 3.20 5.48 7.14
CA SER A 43 2.03 5.84 6.33
C SER A 43 2.20 7.20 5.68
N ILE A 44 2.71 8.20 6.41
CA ILE A 44 3.00 9.54 5.88
C ILE A 44 4.13 9.51 4.85
N VAL A 45 5.22 8.79 5.13
CA VAL A 45 6.37 8.70 4.21
C VAL A 45 5.96 8.05 2.88
N ASP A 46 5.17 6.99 2.93
CA ASP A 46 4.65 6.32 1.72
C ASP A 46 3.71 7.24 0.94
N LEU A 47 2.83 7.96 1.64
CA LEU A 47 1.96 8.97 1.02
C LEU A 47 2.74 10.09 0.33
N VAL A 48 3.77 10.64 1.00
CA VAL A 48 4.66 11.66 0.42
C VAL A 48 5.33 11.11 -0.84
N MET A 49 5.82 9.87 -0.82
CA MET A 49 6.43 9.24 -1.99
C MET A 49 5.45 9.15 -3.17
N VAL A 50 4.21 8.70 -2.92
CA VAL A 50 3.17 8.61 -3.96
C VAL A 50 2.90 9.98 -4.57
N PHE A 51 2.64 11.00 -3.74
CA PHE A 51 2.39 12.35 -4.23
C PHE A 51 3.57 12.93 -5.00
N SER A 52 4.78 12.70 -4.52
CA SER A 52 5.99 13.16 -5.19
C SER A 52 6.16 12.52 -6.57
N ILE A 53 5.87 11.23 -6.73
CA ILE A 53 5.91 10.56 -8.04
C ILE A 53 4.83 11.12 -8.96
N CYS A 54 3.58 11.25 -8.48
CA CYS A 54 2.50 11.83 -9.27
C CYS A 54 2.81 13.27 -9.69
N ALA A 55 3.33 14.10 -8.79
CA ALA A 55 3.69 15.49 -9.07
C ALA A 55 4.78 15.59 -10.15
N VAL A 56 5.83 14.77 -10.06
CA VAL A 56 6.88 14.71 -11.08
C VAL A 56 6.31 14.20 -12.40
N ALA A 57 5.59 13.08 -12.39
CA ALA A 57 5.05 12.46 -13.60
C ALA A 57 4.11 13.39 -14.37
N ILE A 58 3.09 13.94 -13.70
CA ILE A 58 2.10 14.83 -14.33
C ILE A 58 2.77 16.10 -14.84
N SER A 59 3.67 16.71 -14.04
CA SER A 59 4.33 17.96 -14.44
C SER A 59 5.34 17.78 -15.57
N THR A 60 5.99 16.62 -15.65
CA THR A 60 6.85 16.26 -16.79
C THR A 60 6.02 16.02 -18.04
N ILE A 61 4.89 15.30 -17.94
CA ILE A 61 3.98 15.10 -19.08
C ILE A 61 3.45 16.45 -19.57
N TYR A 62 3.05 17.35 -18.68
CA TYR A 62 2.60 18.70 -19.03
C TYR A 62 3.65 19.47 -19.85
N LYS A 63 4.92 19.40 -19.45
CA LYS A 63 6.02 20.04 -20.19
C LYS A 63 6.29 19.42 -21.57
N ILE A 64 5.95 18.14 -21.76
CA ILE A 64 6.09 17.44 -23.04
C ILE A 64 4.91 17.77 -23.96
N ASN A 65 3.69 17.63 -23.43
CA ASN A 65 2.45 17.96 -24.13
C ASN A 65 1.37 18.35 -23.10
N PRO A 66 1.02 19.65 -22.97
CA PRO A 66 0.03 20.10 -22.01
C PRO A 66 -1.37 19.54 -22.29
N GLU A 67 -1.72 19.28 -23.55
CA GLU A 67 -3.04 18.75 -23.95
C GLU A 67 -3.33 17.39 -23.32
N ILE A 68 -2.29 16.55 -23.09
CA ILE A 68 -2.46 15.26 -22.43
C ILE A 68 -2.92 15.46 -20.99
N VAL A 69 -2.26 16.37 -20.27
CA VAL A 69 -2.60 16.64 -18.86
C VAL A 69 -3.93 17.37 -18.76
N ASP A 70 -4.19 18.33 -19.65
CA ASP A 70 -5.47 19.04 -19.69
C ASP A 70 -6.61 18.08 -20.01
N SER A 71 -6.43 17.08 -20.89
CA SER A 71 -7.43 16.03 -21.14
C SER A 71 -7.68 15.14 -19.92
N MET A 72 -6.64 14.84 -19.13
CA MET A 72 -6.77 14.07 -17.88
C MET A 72 -7.48 14.86 -16.76
N LEU A 73 -7.25 16.18 -16.71
CA LEU A 73 -7.82 17.07 -15.70
C LEU A 73 -9.24 17.54 -16.04
N SER A 74 -9.57 17.57 -17.33
CA SER A 74 -10.88 18.01 -17.85
C SER A 74 -11.93 16.91 -17.88
N GLU A 75 -11.58 15.66 -17.56
CA GLU A 75 -12.60 14.63 -17.37
C GLU A 75 -13.55 15.06 -16.24
N PRO A 76 -14.86 15.17 -16.52
CA PRO A 76 -15.82 15.58 -15.52
C PRO A 76 -15.80 14.58 -14.36
N VAL A 77 -15.34 15.04 -13.20
CA VAL A 77 -15.50 14.30 -11.94
C VAL A 77 -17.00 14.18 -11.70
N GLU A 78 -17.56 13.03 -12.03
CA GLU A 78 -18.96 12.75 -11.78
C GLU A 78 -19.19 12.86 -10.27
N LYS A 79 -20.05 13.81 -9.85
CA LYS A 79 -20.35 13.99 -8.43
C LYS A 79 -20.99 12.72 -7.91
N SER A 80 -20.24 11.94 -7.12
CA SER A 80 -20.77 10.77 -6.45
C SER A 80 -21.79 11.20 -5.38
N SER A 81 -22.88 10.46 -5.27
CA SER A 81 -23.84 10.68 -4.18
C SER A 81 -23.16 10.47 -2.82
N PHE A 82 -23.65 11.13 -1.76
CA PHE A 82 -23.12 10.92 -0.40
C PHE A 82 -23.11 9.44 0.00
N ILE A 83 -24.17 8.71 -0.36
CA ILE A 83 -24.31 7.26 -0.11
C ILE A 83 -23.21 6.48 -0.84
N SER A 84 -22.96 6.81 -2.12
CA SER A 84 -21.89 6.19 -2.91
C SER A 84 -20.51 6.46 -2.30
N THR A 85 -20.26 7.69 -1.82
CA THR A 85 -18.99 8.07 -1.18
C THR A 85 -18.79 7.33 0.14
N VAL A 86 -19.82 7.20 0.98
CA VAL A 86 -19.75 6.43 2.23
C VAL A 86 -19.52 4.94 1.95
N PHE A 87 -20.21 4.39 0.95
CA PHE A 87 -20.02 3.00 0.54
C PHE A 87 -18.59 2.74 0.05
N LEU A 88 -18.07 3.65 -0.80
CA LEU A 88 -16.70 3.60 -1.30
C LEU A 88 -15.68 3.67 -0.17
N PHE A 89 -15.87 4.59 0.78
CA PHE A 89 -15.05 4.72 1.97
C PHE A 89 -15.00 3.41 2.76
N THR A 90 -16.15 2.84 3.10
CA THR A 90 -16.21 1.59 3.89
C THR A 90 -15.50 0.45 3.18
N PHE A 91 -15.66 0.32 1.86
CA PHE A 91 -15.00 -0.74 1.12
C PHE A 91 -13.49 -0.53 0.98
N ILE A 92 -13.05 0.64 0.51
CA ILE A 92 -11.64 0.91 0.19
C ILE A 92 -10.80 1.09 1.46
N VAL A 93 -11.33 1.80 2.46
CA VAL A 93 -10.56 2.17 3.65
C VAL A 93 -10.63 1.09 4.73
N ILE A 94 -11.72 0.32 4.81
CA ILE A 94 -11.93 -0.62 5.91
C ILE A 94 -11.92 -2.07 5.43
N LEU A 95 -12.89 -2.47 4.61
CA LEU A 95 -13.10 -3.89 4.30
C LEU A 95 -11.99 -4.49 3.44
N ALA A 96 -11.54 -3.79 2.40
CA ALA A 96 -10.49 -4.28 1.51
C ALA A 96 -9.17 -4.50 2.27
N PRO A 97 -8.63 -3.55 3.05
CA PRO A 97 -7.42 -3.77 3.84
C PRO A 97 -7.49 -4.97 4.79
N ILE A 98 -8.65 -5.24 5.42
CA ILE A 98 -8.80 -6.42 6.29
C ILE A 98 -8.60 -7.71 5.49
N VAL A 99 -9.32 -7.86 4.38
CA VAL A 99 -9.27 -9.06 3.55
C VAL A 99 -7.89 -9.22 2.91
N GLU A 100 -7.33 -8.14 2.38
CA GLU A 100 -6.03 -8.13 1.75
C GLU A 100 -4.93 -8.51 2.75
N GLU A 101 -4.88 -7.91 3.94
CA GLU A 101 -3.87 -8.29 4.93
C GLU A 101 -3.99 -9.76 5.35
N ILE A 102 -5.21 -10.28 5.54
CA ILE A 102 -5.42 -11.71 5.84
C ILE A 102 -4.79 -12.59 4.74
N VAL A 103 -5.09 -12.30 3.47
CA VAL A 103 -4.59 -13.12 2.36
C VAL A 103 -3.09 -12.95 2.15
N PHE A 104 -2.59 -11.72 2.11
CA PHE A 104 -1.20 -11.45 1.74
C PHE A 104 -0.25 -11.68 2.91
N ARG A 105 -0.59 -11.26 4.13
CA ARG A 105 0.32 -11.30 5.29
C ARG A 105 0.05 -12.53 6.13
N GLY A 106 -1.22 -12.78 6.43
CA GLY A 106 -1.65 -13.93 7.22
C GLY A 106 -1.43 -15.28 6.55
N ILE A 107 -1.31 -15.32 5.21
CA ILE A 107 -1.26 -16.58 4.45
C ILE A 107 -0.10 -16.61 3.47
N LEU A 108 -0.10 -15.74 2.45
CA LEU A 108 0.87 -15.82 1.36
C LEU A 108 2.31 -15.58 1.86
N LEU A 109 2.53 -14.49 2.60
CA LEU A 109 3.84 -14.15 3.16
C LEU A 109 4.38 -15.27 4.03
N ARG A 110 3.59 -15.80 4.97
CA ARG A 110 4.01 -16.90 5.86
C ARG A 110 4.40 -18.15 5.09
N ARG A 111 3.58 -18.59 4.14
CA ARG A 111 3.81 -19.83 3.37
C ARG A 111 5.02 -19.72 2.45
N VAL A 112 5.16 -18.60 1.75
CA VAL A 112 6.32 -18.36 0.89
C VAL A 112 7.57 -18.22 1.75
N SER A 113 7.48 -17.54 2.91
CA SER A 113 8.59 -17.44 3.86
C SER A 113 9.02 -18.80 4.39
N PHE A 114 8.07 -19.67 4.75
CA PHE A 114 8.35 -21.02 5.21
C PHE A 114 9.09 -21.86 4.17
N LYS A 115 8.67 -21.78 2.90
CA LYS A 115 9.27 -22.57 1.82
C LYS A 115 10.59 -22.00 1.29
N PHE A 116 10.73 -20.68 1.24
CA PHE A 116 11.80 -20.01 0.48
C PHE A 116 12.66 -19.03 1.30
N GLY A 117 12.34 -18.83 2.58
CA GLY A 117 12.98 -17.86 3.47
C GLY A 117 12.24 -16.51 3.49
N VAL A 118 12.38 -15.79 4.61
CA VAL A 118 11.58 -14.59 4.91
C VAL A 118 11.77 -13.48 3.87
N ARG A 119 13.02 -13.24 3.44
CA ARG A 119 13.31 -12.22 2.42
C ARG A 119 12.60 -12.49 1.08
N LYS A 120 12.58 -13.75 0.63
CA LYS A 120 11.86 -14.14 -0.58
C LYS A 120 10.35 -14.07 -0.37
N GLY A 121 9.88 -14.43 0.83
CA GLY A 121 8.50 -14.23 1.27
C GLY A 121 8.03 -12.79 1.10
N ILE A 122 8.79 -11.83 1.64
CA ILE A 122 8.49 -10.40 1.52
C ILE A 122 8.40 -10.00 0.04
N ILE A 123 9.44 -10.27 -0.75
CA ILE A 123 9.49 -9.82 -2.15
C ILE A 123 8.36 -10.43 -2.97
N ILE A 124 8.16 -11.74 -2.90
CA ILE A 124 7.16 -12.45 -3.72
C ILE A 124 5.75 -12.04 -3.32
N SER A 125 5.44 -11.96 -2.01
CA SER A 125 4.11 -11.54 -1.56
C SER A 125 3.81 -10.10 -1.97
N SER A 126 4.77 -9.19 -1.88
CA SER A 126 4.63 -7.81 -2.35
C SER A 126 4.46 -7.70 -3.87
N ILE A 127 5.14 -8.52 -4.68
CA ILE A 127 4.94 -8.56 -6.13
C ILE A 127 3.52 -9.02 -6.47
N VAL A 128 3.05 -10.08 -5.82
CA VAL A 128 1.69 -10.59 -6.06
C VAL A 128 0.65 -9.56 -5.64
N PHE A 129 0.84 -8.89 -4.50
CA PHE A 129 0.00 -7.78 -4.05
C PHE A 129 -0.03 -6.65 -5.10
N ALA A 130 1.13 -6.27 -5.63
CA ALA A 130 1.26 -5.20 -6.63
C ALA A 130 0.55 -5.51 -7.95
N ILE A 131 0.67 -6.73 -8.48
CA ILE A 131 0.05 -7.14 -9.75
C ILE A 131 -1.48 -7.06 -9.68
N LEU A 132 -2.05 -7.24 -8.49
CA LEU A 132 -3.49 -7.18 -8.25
C LEU A 132 -4.03 -5.74 -8.12
N HIS A 133 -3.19 -4.72 -8.16
CA HIS A 133 -3.62 -3.32 -8.14
C HIS A 133 -3.52 -2.71 -9.55
N PRO A 134 -4.59 -2.15 -10.13
CA PRO A 134 -4.58 -1.69 -11.52
C PRO A 134 -3.80 -0.39 -11.75
N GLY A 135 -3.35 -0.20 -12.99
CA GLY A 135 -2.84 1.07 -13.52
C GLY A 135 -1.39 1.40 -13.14
N LEU A 136 -1.07 2.70 -13.01
CA LEU A 136 0.24 3.18 -12.53
C LEU A 136 0.51 2.81 -11.06
N GLY A 137 -0.44 2.15 -10.40
CA GLY A 137 -0.44 1.68 -9.01
C GLY A 137 0.64 0.65 -8.66
N HIS A 138 1.13 -0.14 -9.62
CA HIS A 138 1.94 -1.33 -9.33
C HIS A 138 3.19 -1.06 -8.49
N ILE A 139 3.95 0.00 -8.78
CA ILE A 139 5.17 0.34 -8.03
C ILE A 139 4.81 0.73 -6.59
N PHE A 140 3.76 1.54 -6.42
CA PHE A 140 3.30 1.98 -5.10
C PHE A 140 2.79 0.81 -4.27
N SER A 141 1.95 -0.03 -4.88
CA SER A 141 1.44 -1.24 -4.24
C SER A 141 2.57 -2.20 -3.88
N PHE A 142 3.64 -2.31 -4.68
CA PHE A 142 4.80 -3.10 -4.31
C PHE A 142 5.50 -2.56 -3.06
N ILE A 143 5.72 -1.24 -2.98
CA ILE A 143 6.40 -0.61 -1.84
C ILE A 143 5.55 -0.72 -0.57
N ALA A 144 4.26 -0.37 -0.64
CA ALA A 144 3.29 -0.61 0.44
C ALA A 144 3.27 -2.09 0.84
N GLY A 145 3.30 -2.97 -0.17
CA GLY A 145 3.53 -4.41 -0.10
C GLY A 145 4.61 -4.79 0.91
N VAL A 146 5.80 -4.24 0.68
CA VAL A 146 7.02 -4.47 1.48
C VAL A 146 6.89 -3.87 2.87
N ILE A 147 6.38 -2.64 3.00
CA ILE A 147 6.19 -1.96 4.29
C ILE A 147 5.26 -2.76 5.20
N PHE A 148 4.10 -3.16 4.70
CA PHE A 148 3.13 -3.96 5.47
C PHE A 148 3.70 -5.33 5.85
N SER A 149 4.48 -5.96 4.97
CA SER A 149 5.19 -7.20 5.30
C SER A 149 6.19 -7.03 6.44
N LEU A 150 6.97 -5.94 6.43
CA LEU A 150 7.93 -5.62 7.49
C LEU A 150 7.23 -5.32 8.82
N ILE A 151 6.13 -4.55 8.79
CA ILE A 151 5.31 -4.28 9.98
C ILE A 151 4.74 -5.57 10.55
N TYR A 152 4.15 -6.41 9.69
CA TYR A 152 3.62 -7.71 10.10
C TYR A 152 4.70 -8.57 10.75
N LEU A 153 5.89 -8.69 10.14
CA LEU A 153 6.99 -9.50 10.68
C LEU A 153 7.55 -8.94 11.98
N LYS A 154 7.63 -7.62 12.11
CA LYS A 154 8.14 -6.95 13.31
C LYS A 154 7.21 -7.10 14.51
N TYR A 155 5.91 -6.93 14.29
CA TYR A 155 4.91 -6.99 15.36
C TYR A 155 4.26 -8.36 15.51
N ASN A 156 4.49 -9.29 14.57
CA ASN A 156 3.82 -10.58 14.46
C ASN A 156 2.30 -10.48 14.71
N ASN A 157 1.68 -9.44 14.16
CA ASN A 157 0.30 -9.08 14.42
C ASN A 157 -0.32 -8.49 13.15
N ILE A 158 -1.37 -9.16 12.65
CA ILE A 158 -2.02 -8.75 11.41
C ILE A 158 -2.73 -7.42 11.57
N LEU A 159 -3.31 -7.15 12.75
CA LEU A 159 -4.07 -5.94 13.00
C LEU A 159 -3.19 -4.70 12.84
N ILE A 160 -1.91 -4.79 13.22
CA ILE A 160 -1.01 -3.64 13.08
C ILE A 160 -0.73 -3.36 11.61
N SER A 161 -0.56 -4.41 10.80
CA SER A 161 -0.46 -4.29 9.35
C SER A 161 -1.76 -3.73 8.76
N THR A 162 -2.91 -4.26 9.19
CA THR A 162 -4.25 -3.82 8.76
C THR A 162 -4.51 -2.37 9.10
N ILE A 163 -4.25 -1.93 10.34
CA ILE A 163 -4.42 -0.53 10.74
C ILE A 163 -3.48 0.37 9.94
N THR A 164 -2.24 -0.05 9.70
CA THR A 164 -1.32 0.73 8.84
C THR A 164 -1.90 0.89 7.44
N HIS A 165 -2.41 -0.19 6.85
CA HIS A 165 -3.02 -0.18 5.53
C HIS A 165 -4.32 0.66 5.51
N MET A 166 -5.18 0.55 6.53
CA MET A 166 -6.35 1.40 6.68
C MET A 166 -5.96 2.88 6.79
N CYS A 167 -4.94 3.23 7.58
CA CYS A 167 -4.43 4.61 7.68
C CYS A 167 -3.91 5.12 6.34
N TYR A 168 -3.17 4.28 5.60
CA TYR A 168 -2.69 4.61 4.26
C TYR A 168 -3.86 4.89 3.30
N ASN A 169 -4.84 3.99 3.23
CA ASN A 169 -6.01 4.17 2.36
C ASN A 169 -6.89 5.34 2.80
N PHE A 170 -7.00 5.60 4.10
CA PHE A 170 -7.73 6.74 4.64
C PHE A 170 -7.11 8.07 4.19
N LEU A 171 -5.78 8.21 4.32
CA LEU A 171 -5.07 9.41 3.88
C LEU A 171 -5.20 9.60 2.36
N TYR A 172 -5.05 8.52 1.59
CA TYR A 172 -5.26 8.56 0.15
C TYR A 172 -6.68 8.97 -0.24
N PHE A 173 -7.69 8.43 0.46
CA PHE A 173 -9.11 8.76 0.26
C PHE A 173 -9.40 10.23 0.56
N ILE A 174 -8.88 10.77 1.67
CA ILE A 174 -9.05 12.20 2.00
C ILE A 174 -8.50 13.08 0.89
N VAL A 175 -7.29 12.80 0.40
CA VAL A 175 -6.70 13.65 -0.64
C VAL A 175 -7.47 13.54 -1.94
N THR A 176 -7.90 12.33 -2.31
CA THR A 176 -8.70 12.10 -3.53
C THR A 176 -10.06 12.82 -3.46
N VAL A 177 -10.77 12.72 -2.34
CA VAL A 177 -12.05 13.42 -2.18
C VAL A 177 -11.84 14.94 -2.11
N SER A 178 -10.78 15.40 -1.43
CA SER A 178 -10.43 16.81 -1.40
C SER A 178 -10.15 17.35 -2.81
N SER A 179 -9.38 16.63 -3.62
CA SER A 179 -9.09 17.05 -4.99
C SER A 179 -10.37 17.14 -5.82
N MET A 180 -11.32 16.21 -5.68
CA MET A 180 -12.63 16.30 -6.35
C MET A 180 -13.39 17.59 -6.01
N PHE A 181 -13.29 18.10 -4.79
CA PHE A 181 -13.89 19.38 -4.41
C PHE A 181 -13.15 20.60 -4.97
N PHE A 182 -11.82 20.51 -5.14
CA PHE A 182 -10.97 21.62 -5.62
C PHE A 182 -10.83 21.69 -7.15
N ILE A 183 -10.97 20.57 -7.88
CA ILE A 183 -10.82 20.46 -9.35
C ILE A 183 -11.91 21.23 -10.13
N ASN A 184 -12.97 21.71 -9.46
CA ASN A 184 -14.04 22.48 -10.11
C ASN A 184 -13.67 23.95 -10.43
N GLN A 185 -12.40 24.30 -10.37
CA GLN A 185 -11.85 25.53 -10.93
C GLN A 185 -11.11 25.14 -12.21
N ASN A 186 -11.21 25.93 -13.29
CA ASN A 186 -10.39 25.75 -14.51
C ASN A 186 -8.90 25.97 -14.20
N THR A 187 -8.28 25.06 -13.44
CA THR A 187 -6.89 25.10 -13.02
C THR A 187 -6.05 24.47 -14.10
N SER A 188 -5.67 25.26 -15.10
CA SER A 188 -4.54 24.91 -15.96
C SER A 188 -3.25 25.02 -15.16
N ILE A 189 -2.41 23.99 -15.18
CA ILE A 189 -1.07 24.06 -14.57
C ILE A 189 -0.22 25.02 -15.40
N SER A 190 0.43 26.01 -14.79
CA SER A 190 1.35 26.89 -15.53
C SER A 190 2.74 26.26 -15.74
N ASN A 191 3.51 26.81 -16.69
CA ASN A 191 4.91 26.39 -16.91
C ASN A 191 5.81 26.59 -15.68
N ILE A 192 5.52 27.59 -14.85
CA ILE A 192 6.26 27.86 -13.61
C ILE A 192 5.86 26.83 -12.55
N GLU A 193 4.56 26.60 -12.33
CA GLU A 193 4.06 25.62 -11.36
C GLU A 193 4.55 24.20 -11.68
N SER A 194 4.52 23.76 -12.94
CA SER A 194 5.06 22.45 -13.33
C SER A 194 6.55 22.31 -12.98
N THR A 195 7.33 23.38 -13.07
CA THR A 195 8.75 23.37 -12.66
C THR A 195 8.89 23.22 -11.14
N ILE A 196 8.08 23.95 -10.38
CA ILE A 196 8.05 23.89 -8.92
C ILE A 196 7.63 22.50 -8.45
N TYR A 197 6.59 21.91 -9.05
CA TYR A 197 6.10 20.58 -8.71
C TYR A 197 7.12 19.49 -9.00
N ILE A 198 7.86 19.58 -10.11
CA ILE A 198 9.00 18.68 -10.36
C ILE A 198 10.04 18.81 -9.25
N PHE A 199 10.44 20.04 -8.91
CA PHE A 199 11.47 20.28 -7.89
C PHE A 199 11.05 19.75 -6.50
N VAL A 200 9.86 20.13 -6.04
CA VAL A 200 9.31 19.67 -4.75
C VAL A 200 9.09 18.16 -4.75
N GLY A 201 8.61 17.61 -5.86
CA GLY A 201 8.43 16.17 -6.03
C GLY A 201 9.75 15.41 -5.94
N VAL A 202 10.82 15.87 -6.59
CA VAL A 202 12.14 15.25 -6.49
C VAL A 202 12.67 15.29 -5.04
N LEU A 203 12.51 16.41 -4.33
CA LEU A 203 12.90 16.50 -2.92
C LEU A 203 12.13 15.52 -2.03
N GLY A 204 10.81 15.42 -2.21
CA GLY A 204 9.98 14.47 -1.48
C GLY A 204 10.33 13.02 -1.81
N LEU A 205 10.70 12.71 -3.05
CA LEU A 205 11.21 11.40 -3.45
C LEU A 205 12.51 11.07 -2.75
N VAL A 206 13.50 11.97 -2.77
CA VAL A 206 14.79 11.75 -2.11
C VAL A 206 14.60 11.50 -0.61
N PHE A 207 13.76 12.31 0.04
CA PHE A 207 13.44 12.14 1.46
C PHE A 207 12.78 10.79 1.75
N SER A 208 11.71 10.46 1.03
CA SER A 208 10.92 9.26 1.27
C SER A 208 11.69 7.98 0.95
N PHE A 209 12.40 7.93 -0.18
CA PHE A 209 13.29 6.81 -0.51
C PHE A 209 14.41 6.67 0.52
N GLY A 210 15.04 7.76 0.94
CA GLY A 210 16.09 7.72 1.95
C GLY A 210 15.60 7.15 3.28
N TYR A 211 14.42 7.60 3.74
CA TYR A 211 13.80 7.08 4.95
C TYR A 211 13.44 5.60 4.81
N LEU A 212 12.75 5.21 3.73
CA LEU A 212 12.33 3.82 3.50
C LEU A 212 13.53 2.89 3.34
N PHE A 213 14.58 3.30 2.63
CA PHE A 213 15.80 2.52 2.50
C PHE A 213 16.45 2.25 3.86
N LYS A 214 16.59 3.30 4.69
CA LYS A 214 17.09 3.16 6.06
C LYS A 214 16.20 2.24 6.89
N TYR A 215 14.89 2.43 6.80
CA TYR A 215 13.92 1.63 7.55
C TYR A 215 14.00 0.14 7.17
N ILE A 216 13.99 -0.16 5.88
CA ILE A 216 14.12 -1.52 5.35
C ILE A 216 15.44 -2.12 5.82
N LYS A 217 16.57 -1.42 5.68
CA LYS A 217 17.88 -1.92 6.11
C LYS A 217 17.93 -2.29 7.60
N VAL A 218 17.25 -1.52 8.45
CA VAL A 218 17.21 -1.74 9.91
C VAL A 218 16.22 -2.83 10.32
N ASN A 219 15.09 -2.96 9.63
CA ASN A 219 14.01 -3.87 10.02
C ASN A 219 13.95 -5.15 9.18
N LEU A 220 14.82 -5.31 8.16
CA LEU A 220 14.93 -6.56 7.43
C LEU A 220 15.41 -7.66 8.40
N PRO A 221 14.74 -8.80 8.52
CA PRO A 221 15.18 -9.87 9.39
C PRO A 221 16.58 -10.39 8.99
N GLU A 222 17.43 -10.57 10.01
CA GLU A 222 18.72 -11.24 9.86
C GLU A 222 18.52 -12.74 9.64
N LYS A 223 19.43 -13.36 8.89
CA LYS A 223 19.33 -14.77 8.48
C LYS A 223 19.19 -15.74 9.68
N ASN A 224 19.70 -15.37 10.85
CA ASN A 224 19.63 -16.16 12.08
C ASN A 224 18.32 -15.94 12.87
N SER A 225 17.67 -14.79 12.75
CA SER A 225 16.36 -14.53 13.38
C SER A 225 15.19 -15.11 12.58
N GLU A 226 15.40 -15.42 11.29
CA GLU A 226 14.43 -16.15 10.45
C GLU A 226 13.99 -17.47 11.10
N LYS A 227 14.89 -18.21 11.76
CA LYS A 227 14.54 -19.48 12.41
C LYS A 227 13.46 -19.34 13.49
N ASN A 228 13.45 -18.24 14.25
CA ASN A 228 12.46 -18.01 15.30
C ASN A 228 11.10 -17.59 14.72
N VAL A 229 11.12 -16.77 13.67
CA VAL A 229 9.91 -16.38 12.91
C VAL A 229 9.30 -17.58 12.19
N LEU A 230 10.14 -18.46 11.64
CA LEU A 230 9.68 -19.68 10.96
C LEU A 230 9.20 -20.74 11.96
N LYS A 231 9.77 -20.80 13.17
CA LYS A 231 9.30 -21.69 14.24
C LYS A 231 7.88 -21.36 14.69
N SER A 232 7.56 -20.08 14.85
CA SER A 232 6.17 -19.66 15.18
C SER A 232 5.18 -19.95 14.04
N TYR A 233 5.65 -20.21 12.83
CA TYR A 233 4.80 -20.67 11.72
C TYR A 233 4.66 -22.19 11.66
N SER A 234 5.52 -22.95 12.35
CA SER A 234 5.55 -24.42 12.33
C SER A 234 4.77 -25.10 13.46
N GLU A 235 4.30 -24.34 14.44
CA GLU A 235 3.42 -24.83 15.53
C GLU A 235 1.94 -24.90 15.09
N ILE A 236 1.68 -24.79 13.78
CA ILE A 236 0.38 -24.68 13.08
C ILE A 236 0.41 -25.56 11.81
#